data_AF-A0A353VFD0-F1
#
_entry.id   AF-A0A353VFD0-F1
#
_cell.length_a   1.000
_cell.length_b   1.000
_cell.length_c   1.000
_cell.angle_alpha   90.00
_cell.angle_beta   90.00
_cell.angle_gamma   90.00
#
_symmetry.space_group_name_H-M   'P 1'
#
loop_
_entity.id
_entity.type
_entity.pdbx_description
1 polymer ?
#
loop_
_entity_poly.entity_id
_entity_poly.type
_entity_poly.pdbx_seq_one_letter_code
_entity_poly.pdbx_strand_id
1 'polypeptide(L)'
;MIAKSGYRIGADVGGTFTDFLLQPALGRPRAVKVPTTPPDPTDGFFAGLAEMATGEGRSLGEFLAEVELIVHGTTITTNAVLTGDVARVGLLTTRGFRDALAMRRGIREAQYDNRYRAPEPLVPRWLRLPVTERVDATGAVVAPLDDRDVEDALARFAAVGVEAVAVCFLHAWANPAHEVTAARLATAALPGAYVTRSSAILPQIRFTERVSTTVLNAAVGPVLARYLERLTTRLALTGFRGTLLVMQSNGGVAAPATARAAAASTLLSGPAAAPTAGTAYAATHGLRDFLTVDMGGTSFDVCLVRDGAAMLTSEGRIGRYPFGLPMLAIHTIGAGGGSIAWIDDGGLLRVGPRSAGAAPGPACYGRGGSAPTCTDADLLLGLLDPAGFLGGRLRLDPAAARAAVE
;
A
#
# COMPACT_ATOMS: atom_id res chain seq x y z
N MET A 1 7.22 -37.68 18.11
CA MET A 1 6.60 -36.93 16.99
C MET A 1 7.70 -36.10 16.36
N ILE A 2 8.14 -36.44 15.15
CA ILE A 2 9.11 -35.62 14.41
C ILE A 2 8.37 -34.34 14.03
N ALA A 3 8.80 -33.19 14.56
CA ALA A 3 8.24 -31.90 14.18
C ALA A 3 8.31 -31.80 12.65
N LYS A 4 7.18 -31.49 12.00
CA LYS A 4 7.16 -31.28 10.56
C LYS A 4 8.23 -30.24 10.21
N SER A 5 9.16 -30.62 9.34
CA SER A 5 10.09 -29.72 8.68
C SER A 5 9.27 -28.76 7.82
N GLY A 6 9.23 -27.49 8.23
CA GLY A 6 8.45 -26.48 7.57
C GLY A 6 9.12 -25.12 7.65
N TYR A 7 9.03 -24.35 6.58
CA TYR A 7 9.53 -22.97 6.54
C TYR A 7 8.37 -21.98 6.57
N ARG A 8 8.57 -20.84 7.22
CA ARG A 8 7.68 -19.67 7.15
C ARG A 8 8.45 -18.50 6.60
N ILE A 9 7.84 -17.75 5.71
CA ILE A 9 8.49 -16.62 5.02
C ILE A 9 7.67 -15.37 5.27
N GLY A 10 8.30 -14.36 5.85
CA GLY A 10 7.85 -12.97 5.75
C GLY A 10 8.50 -12.34 4.53
N ALA A 11 7.75 -11.60 3.73
CA ALA A 11 8.27 -10.88 2.57
C ALA A 11 7.67 -9.48 2.52
N ASP A 12 8.50 -8.46 2.30
CA ASP A 12 8.06 -7.09 2.02
C ASP A 12 8.62 -6.65 0.67
N VAL A 13 7.73 -6.48 -0.31
CA VAL A 13 8.07 -6.00 -1.65
C VAL A 13 7.93 -4.48 -1.65
N GLY A 14 9.05 -3.80 -1.43
CA GLY A 14 9.18 -2.35 -1.52
C GLY A 14 9.59 -1.87 -2.92
N GLY A 15 9.73 -0.55 -3.07
CA GLY A 15 10.09 0.07 -4.36
C GLY A 15 11.54 -0.12 -4.81
N THR A 16 12.47 -0.38 -3.89
CA THR A 16 13.91 -0.51 -4.20
C THR A 16 14.41 -1.93 -3.97
N PHE A 17 14.07 -2.50 -2.81
CA PHE A 17 14.45 -3.85 -2.43
C PHE A 17 13.22 -4.64 -2.02
N THR A 18 13.33 -5.95 -2.20
CA THR A 18 12.44 -6.93 -1.60
C THR A 18 13.17 -7.59 -0.43
N ASP A 19 12.59 -7.44 0.75
CA ASP A 19 13.13 -7.94 2.00
C ASP A 19 12.39 -9.22 2.41
N PHE A 20 13.14 -10.22 2.83
CA PHE A 20 12.63 -11.52 3.25
C PHE A 20 13.14 -11.88 4.64
N LEU A 21 12.29 -12.55 5.41
CA LEU A 21 12.66 -13.23 6.64
C LEU A 21 12.24 -14.69 6.53
N LEU A 22 13.23 -15.58 6.41
CA LEU A 22 13.04 -17.02 6.45
C LEU A 22 13.09 -17.51 7.88
N GLN A 23 12.01 -18.11 8.36
CA GLN A 23 11.94 -18.78 9.65
C GLN A 23 11.83 -20.30 9.43
N PRO A 24 12.91 -21.07 9.68
CA PRO A 24 12.82 -22.53 9.68
C PRO A 24 12.10 -23.05 10.94
N ALA A 25 11.62 -24.29 10.90
CA ALA A 25 11.03 -24.98 12.05
C ALA A 25 12.03 -25.14 13.22
N LEU A 26 13.31 -25.32 12.90
CA LEU A 26 14.42 -25.41 13.84
C LEU A 26 15.56 -24.51 13.36
N GLY A 27 16.18 -23.79 14.30
CA GLY A 27 17.29 -22.88 14.02
C GLY A 27 16.89 -21.42 14.06
N ARG A 28 17.81 -20.55 13.60
CA ARG A 28 17.64 -19.10 13.65
C ARG A 28 16.99 -18.59 12.35
N PRO A 29 16.13 -17.57 12.43
CA PRO A 29 15.66 -16.88 11.24
C PRO A 29 16.80 -16.23 10.48
N ARG A 30 16.65 -16.12 9.15
CA ARG A 30 17.62 -15.51 8.25
C ARG A 30 16.95 -14.43 7.40
N ALA A 31 17.58 -13.27 7.32
CA ALA A 31 17.16 -12.21 6.42
C ALA A 31 17.79 -12.40 5.04
N VAL A 32 17.00 -12.19 3.98
CA VAL A 32 17.48 -12.15 2.60
C VAL A 32 16.97 -10.87 1.96
N LYS A 33 17.85 -10.15 1.26
CA LYS A 33 17.52 -8.88 0.60
C LYS A 33 17.96 -8.93 -0.84
N VAL A 34 17.01 -8.76 -1.74
CA VAL A 34 17.24 -8.74 -3.19
C VAL A 34 16.72 -7.43 -3.79
N PRO A 35 17.28 -6.94 -4.90
CA PRO A 35 16.68 -5.83 -5.62
C PRO A 35 15.23 -6.14 -6.03
N THR A 36 14.33 -5.15 -5.91
CA THR A 36 13.02 -5.24 -6.56
C THR A 36 13.23 -5.14 -8.07
N THR A 37 12.44 -5.90 -8.85
CA THR A 37 12.55 -5.93 -10.32
C THR A 37 11.34 -5.25 -10.96
N PRO A 38 11.41 -3.96 -11.36
CA PRO A 38 10.39 -3.36 -12.21
C PRO A 38 10.43 -3.92 -13.64
N PRO A 39 9.31 -3.92 -14.39
CA PRO A 39 7.97 -3.46 -13.97
C PRO A 39 7.16 -4.53 -13.22
N ASP A 40 7.65 -5.77 -13.09
CA ASP A 40 6.95 -6.86 -12.41
C ASP A 40 7.69 -7.32 -11.13
N PRO A 41 7.28 -6.83 -9.95
CA PRO A 41 7.92 -7.18 -8.67
C PRO A 41 7.88 -8.68 -8.34
N THR A 42 7.06 -9.48 -9.05
CA THR A 42 7.03 -10.93 -8.92
C THR A 42 8.41 -11.53 -9.25
N ASP A 43 9.15 -10.98 -10.19
CA ASP A 43 10.49 -11.51 -10.54
C ASP A 43 11.49 -11.35 -9.41
N GLY A 44 11.52 -10.17 -8.78
CA GLY A 44 12.33 -9.93 -7.58
C GLY A 44 11.91 -10.85 -6.43
N PHE A 45 10.60 -11.06 -6.26
CA PHE A 45 10.10 -11.97 -5.24
C PHE A 45 10.62 -13.41 -5.42
N PHE A 46 10.57 -13.95 -6.64
CA PHE A 46 11.07 -15.30 -6.93
C PHE A 46 12.60 -15.39 -6.90
N ALA A 47 13.32 -14.32 -7.21
CA ALA A 47 14.77 -14.27 -7.03
C ALA A 47 15.15 -14.43 -5.56
N GLY A 48 14.43 -13.76 -4.64
CA GLY A 48 14.63 -13.94 -3.19
C GLY A 48 14.29 -15.35 -2.71
N LEU A 49 13.21 -15.96 -3.22
CA LEU A 49 12.90 -17.37 -2.94
C LEU A 49 14.01 -18.32 -3.42
N ALA A 50 14.58 -18.07 -4.60
CA ALA A 50 15.68 -18.87 -5.14
C ALA A 50 16.99 -18.70 -4.34
N GLU A 51 17.29 -17.49 -3.87
CA GLU A 51 18.43 -17.23 -2.98
C GLU A 51 18.25 -17.98 -1.65
N MET A 52 17.04 -17.96 -1.07
CA MET A 52 16.73 -18.74 0.14
C MET A 52 16.87 -20.24 -0.06
N ALA A 53 16.38 -20.78 -1.19
CA ALA A 53 16.51 -22.20 -1.52
C ALA A 53 17.98 -22.61 -1.71
N THR A 54 18.78 -21.77 -2.39
CA THR A 54 20.22 -21.98 -2.55
C THR A 54 20.93 -21.97 -1.19
N GLY A 55 20.55 -21.06 -0.29
CA GLY A 55 21.05 -21.02 1.09
C GLY A 55 20.62 -22.18 1.99
N GLU A 56 19.67 -23.01 1.54
CA GLU A 56 19.31 -24.31 2.15
C GLU A 56 19.93 -25.50 1.40
N GLY A 57 20.66 -25.26 0.29
CA GLY A 57 21.23 -26.32 -0.55
C GLY A 57 20.18 -27.12 -1.31
N ARG A 58 19.04 -26.52 -1.66
CA ARG A 58 17.88 -27.20 -2.29
C ARG A 58 17.51 -26.54 -3.61
N SER A 59 16.85 -27.30 -4.49
CA SER A 59 16.16 -26.67 -5.62
C SER A 59 14.98 -25.83 -5.13
N LEU A 60 14.59 -24.81 -5.91
CA LEU A 60 13.46 -23.94 -5.57
C LEU A 60 12.17 -24.75 -5.34
N GLY A 61 11.91 -25.78 -6.16
CA GLY A 61 10.71 -26.60 -6.04
C GLY A 61 10.68 -27.46 -4.78
N GLU A 62 11.79 -28.10 -4.44
CA GLU A 62 11.92 -28.88 -3.20
C GLU A 62 11.80 -28.01 -1.96
N PHE A 63 12.33 -26.78 -2.01
CA PHE A 63 12.24 -25.82 -0.93
C PHE A 63 10.80 -25.34 -0.74
N LEU A 64 10.14 -24.88 -1.82
CA LEU A 64 8.76 -24.37 -1.75
C LEU A 64 7.72 -25.42 -1.36
N ALA A 65 7.97 -26.70 -1.66
CA ALA A 65 7.12 -27.80 -1.21
C ALA A 65 7.07 -27.94 0.33
N GLU A 66 8.07 -27.42 1.05
CA GLU A 66 8.14 -27.41 2.52
C GLU A 66 7.84 -26.03 3.13
N VAL A 67 7.54 -25.01 2.33
CA VAL A 67 7.10 -23.72 2.87
C VAL A 67 5.63 -23.84 3.26
N GLU A 68 5.34 -23.68 4.55
CA GLU A 68 3.98 -23.79 5.11
C GLU A 68 3.21 -22.48 4.98
N LEU A 69 3.91 -21.35 5.11
CA LEU A 69 3.30 -20.02 5.19
C LEU A 69 4.19 -18.98 4.52
N ILE A 70 3.58 -18.14 3.69
CA ILE A 70 4.15 -16.91 3.18
C ILE A 70 3.24 -15.77 3.62
N VAL A 71 3.78 -14.80 4.37
CA VAL A 71 3.13 -13.52 4.67
C VAL A 71 3.78 -12.45 3.81
N HIS A 72 3.00 -11.86 2.92
CA HIS A 72 3.47 -10.97 1.87
C HIS A 72 2.93 -9.56 2.07
N GLY A 73 3.81 -8.64 2.45
CA GLY A 73 3.61 -7.20 2.39
C GLY A 73 4.04 -6.64 1.03
N THR A 74 3.33 -5.62 0.57
CA THR A 74 3.66 -4.94 -0.68
C THR A 74 3.25 -3.48 -0.66
N THR A 75 4.06 -2.64 -1.30
CA THR A 75 3.74 -1.23 -1.52
C THR A 75 3.07 -0.99 -2.88
N ILE A 76 2.70 -2.02 -3.65
CA ILE A 76 2.24 -1.86 -5.04
C ILE A 76 1.00 -0.97 -5.16
N THR A 77 0.00 -1.14 -4.30
CA THR A 77 -1.23 -0.33 -4.31
C THR A 77 -0.97 1.09 -3.84
N THR A 78 -0.13 1.25 -2.82
CA THR A 78 0.32 2.55 -2.31
C THR A 78 1.04 3.34 -3.40
N ASN A 79 2.00 2.72 -4.08
CA ASN A 79 2.79 3.33 -5.15
C ASN A 79 1.91 3.69 -6.35
N ALA A 80 1.00 2.80 -6.76
CA ALA A 80 0.06 3.07 -7.85
C ALA A 80 -0.73 4.37 -7.63
N VAL A 81 -1.25 4.61 -6.41
CA VAL A 81 -1.98 5.85 -6.11
C VAL A 81 -1.07 7.07 -6.13
N LEU A 82 0.17 6.95 -5.64
CA LEU A 82 1.12 8.06 -5.57
C LEU A 82 1.67 8.46 -6.96
N THR A 83 1.88 7.49 -7.85
CA THR A 83 2.36 7.72 -9.22
C THR A 83 1.23 8.02 -10.21
N GLY A 84 -0.02 7.78 -9.82
CA GLY A 84 -1.18 7.89 -10.69
C GLY A 84 -1.36 6.71 -11.65
N ASP A 85 -0.56 5.64 -11.49
CA ASP A 85 -0.67 4.39 -12.26
C ASP A 85 -1.78 3.50 -11.70
N VAL A 86 -3.01 4.02 -11.74
CA VAL A 86 -4.23 3.36 -11.28
C VAL A 86 -5.16 3.09 -12.44
N ALA A 87 -6.08 2.14 -12.24
CA ALA A 87 -7.09 1.82 -13.24
C ALA A 87 -7.98 3.03 -13.56
N ARG A 88 -8.43 3.13 -14.81
CA ARG A 88 -9.49 4.09 -15.17
C ARG A 88 -10.81 3.68 -14.52
N VAL A 89 -11.29 4.49 -13.58
CA VAL A 89 -12.51 4.18 -12.79
C VAL A 89 -13.73 4.96 -13.30
N GLY A 90 -14.87 4.27 -13.43
CA GLY A 90 -16.21 4.85 -13.51
C GLY A 90 -16.91 4.80 -12.15
N LEU A 91 -17.61 5.87 -11.77
CA LEU A 91 -18.37 5.95 -10.52
C LEU A 91 -19.87 6.02 -10.80
N LEU A 92 -20.63 5.04 -10.32
CA LEU A 92 -22.08 5.11 -10.18
C LEU A 92 -22.44 5.63 -8.79
N THR A 93 -23.31 6.62 -8.73
CA THR A 93 -23.70 7.24 -7.46
C THR A 93 -25.09 7.84 -7.51
N THR A 94 -25.67 8.17 -6.36
CA THR A 94 -27.03 8.69 -6.29
C THR A 94 -27.18 10.01 -7.06
N ARG A 95 -28.29 10.18 -7.78
CA ARG A 95 -28.64 11.45 -8.43
C ARG A 95 -28.57 12.61 -7.43
N GLY A 96 -27.80 13.64 -7.81
CA GLY A 96 -27.51 14.80 -6.95
C GLY A 96 -26.25 14.70 -6.10
N PHE A 97 -25.57 13.55 -6.04
CA PHE A 97 -24.43 13.31 -5.14
C PHE A 97 -23.07 13.11 -5.84
N ARG A 98 -23.02 13.17 -7.18
CA ARG A 98 -21.79 12.92 -7.97
C ARG A 98 -20.59 13.79 -7.62
N ASP A 99 -20.83 15.00 -7.12
CA ASP A 99 -19.77 15.96 -6.83
C ASP A 99 -19.21 15.81 -5.40
N ALA A 100 -19.76 14.90 -4.58
CA ALA A 100 -19.28 14.63 -3.21
C ALA A 100 -17.80 14.21 -3.16
N LEU A 101 -17.33 13.44 -4.15
CA LEU A 101 -15.93 13.04 -4.27
C LEU A 101 -14.99 14.26 -4.42
N ALA A 102 -15.40 15.23 -5.24
CA ALA A 102 -14.60 16.44 -5.48
C ALA A 102 -14.72 17.45 -4.34
N MET A 103 -15.91 17.58 -3.75
CA MET A 103 -16.17 18.53 -2.68
C MET A 103 -15.44 18.20 -1.38
N ARG A 104 -15.17 16.91 -1.08
CA ARG A 104 -14.40 16.47 0.10
C ARG A 104 -14.91 17.08 1.42
N ARG A 105 -16.23 17.11 1.62
CA ARG A 105 -16.91 17.77 2.76
C ARG A 105 -16.65 19.29 2.90
N GLY A 106 -16.04 19.93 1.89
CA GLY A 106 -15.59 21.32 1.96
C GLY A 106 -14.31 21.52 2.79
N ILE A 107 -13.64 20.44 3.21
CA ILE A 107 -12.42 20.52 4.02
C ILE A 107 -11.27 21.03 3.14
N ARG A 108 -10.59 22.09 3.61
CA ARG A 108 -9.36 22.62 3.01
C ARG A 108 -8.15 22.11 3.76
N GLU A 109 -7.19 21.54 3.04
CA GLU A 109 -5.91 21.07 3.62
C GLU A 109 -5.07 22.24 4.15
N ALA A 110 -5.03 23.35 3.41
CA ALA A 110 -4.44 24.60 3.87
C ALA A 110 -5.56 25.61 4.14
N GLN A 111 -5.94 25.76 5.41
CA GLN A 111 -7.10 26.58 5.80
C GLN A 111 -6.95 28.06 5.45
N TYR A 112 -5.72 28.58 5.49
CA TYR A 112 -5.41 30.00 5.28
C TYR A 112 -4.85 30.34 3.89
N ASP A 113 -4.49 29.34 3.07
CA ASP A 113 -4.03 29.56 1.70
C ASP A 113 -5.18 29.40 0.71
N ASN A 114 -5.82 30.53 0.37
CA ASN A 114 -6.95 30.56 -0.59
C ASN A 114 -6.55 30.17 -2.02
N ARG A 115 -5.25 30.11 -2.35
CA ARG A 115 -4.76 29.68 -3.67
C ARG A 115 -4.45 28.18 -3.70
N TYR A 116 -4.50 27.51 -2.55
CA TYR A 116 -4.20 26.09 -2.45
C TYR A 116 -5.27 25.26 -3.16
N ARG A 117 -4.92 24.75 -4.35
CA ARG A 117 -5.84 23.97 -5.18
C ARG A 117 -6.11 22.62 -4.55
N ALA A 118 -7.37 22.19 -4.60
CA ALA A 118 -7.77 20.83 -4.29
C ALA A 118 -7.02 19.83 -5.21
N PRO A 119 -6.75 18.59 -4.75
CA PRO A 119 -6.26 17.54 -5.61
C PRO A 119 -7.33 17.19 -6.65
N GLU A 120 -6.89 16.86 -7.86
CA GLU A 120 -7.80 16.36 -8.89
C GLU A 120 -8.41 15.03 -8.43
N PRO A 121 -9.75 14.85 -8.49
CA PRO A 121 -10.36 13.59 -8.08
C PRO A 121 -9.92 12.43 -8.97
N LEU A 122 -9.65 11.26 -8.38
CA LEU A 122 -9.28 10.03 -9.10
C LEU A 122 -10.28 9.64 -10.21
N VAL A 123 -11.55 10.01 -10.06
CA VAL A 123 -12.57 9.88 -11.10
C VAL A 123 -12.89 11.26 -11.64
N PRO A 124 -12.63 11.56 -12.93
CA PRO A 124 -13.02 12.84 -13.51
C PRO A 124 -14.55 12.96 -13.55
N ARG A 125 -15.08 14.19 -13.51
CA ARG A 125 -16.51 14.43 -13.32
C ARG A 125 -17.40 13.77 -14.38
N TRP A 126 -16.90 13.67 -15.61
CA TRP A 126 -17.61 13.04 -16.72
C TRP A 126 -17.69 11.50 -16.63
N LEU A 127 -16.95 10.88 -15.70
CA LEU A 127 -17.05 9.47 -15.33
C LEU A 127 -17.79 9.23 -14.00
N ARG A 128 -18.36 10.28 -13.39
CA ARG A 128 -19.21 10.19 -12.18
C ARG A 128 -20.67 10.29 -12.60
N LEU A 129 -21.28 9.15 -12.92
CA LEU A 129 -22.58 9.08 -13.54
C LEU A 129 -23.65 8.86 -12.47
N PRO A 130 -24.56 9.85 -12.28
CA PRO A 130 -25.62 9.72 -11.30
C PRO A 130 -26.72 8.78 -11.80
N VAL A 131 -27.24 7.95 -10.89
CA VAL A 131 -28.35 7.03 -11.12
C VAL A 131 -29.58 7.51 -10.34
N THR A 132 -30.76 7.41 -10.93
CA THR A 132 -32.01 7.66 -10.23
C THR A 132 -32.28 6.50 -9.29
N GLU A 133 -31.92 6.66 -8.04
CA GLU A 133 -32.32 5.79 -6.94
C GLU A 133 -32.34 6.58 -5.63
N ARG A 134 -33.10 6.14 -4.63
CA ARG A 134 -33.05 6.75 -3.30
C ARG A 134 -33.43 5.77 -2.20
N VAL A 135 -32.56 5.67 -1.21
CA VAL A 135 -32.80 5.00 0.07
C VAL A 135 -32.66 6.05 1.17
N ASP A 136 -33.55 6.03 2.16
CA ASP A 136 -33.45 6.92 3.32
C ASP A 136 -32.55 6.36 4.45
N ALA A 137 -32.39 7.11 5.54
CA ALA A 137 -31.55 6.70 6.65
C ALA A 137 -32.05 5.46 7.43
N THR A 138 -33.32 5.08 7.26
CA THR A 138 -33.92 3.86 7.86
C THR A 138 -33.72 2.63 6.98
N GLY A 139 -33.28 2.82 5.73
CA GLY A 139 -33.15 1.75 4.74
C GLY A 139 -34.40 1.59 3.86
N ALA A 140 -35.41 2.44 4.02
CA ALA A 140 -36.61 2.41 3.19
C ALA A 140 -36.31 2.97 1.79
N VAL A 141 -36.85 2.32 0.76
CA VAL A 141 -36.73 2.76 -0.62
C VAL A 141 -37.68 3.93 -0.85
N VAL A 142 -37.13 5.10 -1.16
CA VAL A 142 -37.88 6.32 -1.50
C VAL A 142 -38.09 6.44 -3.01
N ALA A 143 -37.08 6.02 -3.79
CA ALA A 143 -37.18 5.89 -5.24
C ALA A 143 -36.47 4.60 -5.66
N PRO A 144 -37.11 3.75 -6.49
CA PRO A 144 -36.49 2.51 -6.96
C PRO A 144 -35.25 2.81 -7.80
N LEU A 145 -34.37 1.82 -7.94
CA LEU A 145 -33.25 1.87 -8.88
C LEU A 145 -33.77 1.94 -10.31
N ASP A 146 -33.35 2.95 -11.06
CA ASP A 146 -33.57 3.02 -12.50
C ASP A 146 -32.48 2.25 -13.24
N ASP A 147 -32.82 1.06 -13.73
CA ASP A 147 -31.90 0.19 -14.47
C ASP A 147 -31.39 0.85 -15.76
N ARG A 148 -32.17 1.74 -16.40
CA ARG A 148 -31.74 2.42 -17.64
C ARG A 148 -30.62 3.41 -17.37
N ASP A 149 -30.70 4.17 -16.28
CA ASP A 149 -29.61 5.07 -15.88
C ASP A 149 -28.31 4.28 -15.63
N VAL A 150 -28.41 3.07 -15.06
CA VAL A 150 -27.26 2.17 -14.87
C VAL A 150 -26.72 1.68 -16.21
N GLU A 151 -27.59 1.18 -17.09
CA GLU A 151 -27.21 0.66 -18.41
C GLU A 151 -26.55 1.74 -19.29
N ASP A 152 -27.11 2.94 -19.35
CA ASP A 152 -26.54 4.08 -20.09
C ASP A 152 -25.17 4.48 -19.54
N ALA A 153 -25.02 4.47 -18.21
CA ALA A 153 -23.75 4.75 -17.56
C ALA A 153 -22.69 3.69 -17.89
N LEU A 154 -23.06 2.41 -17.89
CA LEU A 154 -22.19 1.29 -18.23
C LEU A 154 -21.80 1.31 -19.71
N ALA A 155 -22.72 1.64 -20.62
CA ALA A 155 -22.43 1.82 -22.04
C ALA A 155 -21.40 2.94 -22.26
N ARG A 156 -21.53 4.05 -21.53
CA ARG A 156 -20.53 5.13 -21.55
C ARG A 156 -19.18 4.68 -20.99
N PHE A 157 -19.16 3.90 -19.92
CA PHE A 157 -17.93 3.33 -19.35
C PHE A 157 -17.24 2.37 -20.33
N ALA A 158 -18.01 1.54 -21.05
CA ALA A 158 -17.49 0.68 -22.11
C ALA A 158 -16.83 1.49 -23.23
N ALA A 159 -17.53 2.53 -23.73
CA ALA A 159 -17.08 3.35 -24.85
C ALA A 159 -15.75 4.07 -24.61
N VAL A 160 -15.39 4.30 -23.34
CA VAL A 160 -14.16 5.01 -22.94
C VAL A 160 -13.14 4.10 -22.24
N GLY A 161 -13.36 2.78 -22.27
CA GLY A 161 -12.43 1.78 -21.73
C GLY A 161 -12.20 1.89 -20.23
N VAL A 162 -13.26 2.05 -19.44
CA VAL A 162 -13.18 1.95 -17.98
C VAL A 162 -12.76 0.55 -17.57
N GLU A 163 -11.73 0.45 -16.73
CA GLU A 163 -11.18 -0.81 -16.23
C GLU A 163 -11.83 -1.24 -14.90
N ALA A 164 -12.44 -0.30 -14.17
CA ALA A 164 -13.07 -0.58 -12.89
C ALA A 164 -14.31 0.29 -12.62
N VAL A 165 -15.33 -0.28 -11.99
CA VAL A 165 -16.56 0.42 -11.61
C VAL A 165 -16.68 0.47 -10.09
N ALA A 166 -16.78 1.69 -9.56
CA ALA A 166 -17.15 1.97 -8.18
C ALA A 166 -18.66 2.25 -8.11
N VAL A 167 -19.38 1.54 -7.25
CA VAL A 167 -20.80 1.78 -6.97
C VAL A 167 -20.93 2.32 -5.55
N CYS A 168 -21.38 3.57 -5.40
CA CYS A 168 -21.57 4.20 -4.09
C CYS A 168 -22.87 5.02 -4.05
N PHE A 169 -23.91 4.41 -3.50
CA PHE A 169 -25.22 5.02 -3.29
C PHE A 169 -25.37 5.54 -1.86
N LEU A 170 -26.17 6.60 -1.70
CA LEU A 170 -26.49 7.16 -0.38
C LEU A 170 -27.25 6.11 0.44
N HIS A 171 -26.96 6.04 1.75
CA HIS A 171 -27.58 5.09 2.68
C HIS A 171 -27.47 3.59 2.32
N ALA A 172 -26.57 3.20 1.40
CA ALA A 172 -26.33 1.79 1.09
C ALA A 172 -25.81 0.95 2.28
N TRP A 173 -25.30 1.60 3.33
CA TRP A 173 -24.96 0.96 4.61
C TRP A 173 -26.21 0.48 5.38
N ALA A 174 -27.37 1.11 5.17
CA ALA A 174 -28.64 0.74 5.78
C ALA A 174 -29.39 -0.28 4.90
N ASN A 175 -29.40 -0.09 3.59
CA ASN A 175 -29.97 -1.04 2.64
C ASN A 175 -29.10 -1.14 1.37
N PRO A 176 -28.39 -2.26 1.15
CA PRO A 176 -27.44 -2.40 0.05
C PRO A 176 -28.09 -2.85 -1.27
N ALA A 177 -29.41 -3.08 -1.31
CA ALA A 177 -30.07 -3.75 -2.44
C ALA A 177 -29.78 -3.11 -3.80
N HIS A 178 -29.87 -1.78 -3.89
CA HIS A 178 -29.60 -1.06 -5.14
C HIS A 178 -28.14 -1.20 -5.58
N GLU A 179 -27.17 -1.13 -4.65
CA GLU A 179 -25.76 -1.31 -4.99
C GLU A 179 -25.47 -2.75 -5.46
N VAL A 180 -26.11 -3.75 -4.84
CA VAL A 180 -25.99 -5.16 -5.25
C VAL A 180 -26.50 -5.34 -6.68
N THR A 181 -27.68 -4.78 -7.01
CA THR A 181 -28.24 -4.85 -8.36
C THR A 181 -27.36 -4.12 -9.37
N ALA A 182 -26.95 -2.88 -9.09
CA ALA A 182 -26.09 -2.12 -9.99
C ALA A 182 -24.73 -2.78 -10.21
N ALA A 183 -24.13 -3.37 -9.17
CA ALA A 183 -22.88 -4.13 -9.30
C ALA A 183 -23.06 -5.37 -10.19
N ARG A 184 -24.17 -6.11 -10.03
CA ARG A 184 -24.49 -7.26 -10.89
C ARG A 184 -24.64 -6.84 -12.35
N LEU A 185 -25.33 -5.74 -12.63
CA LEU A 185 -25.47 -5.19 -13.98
C LEU A 185 -24.10 -4.77 -14.54
N ALA A 186 -23.27 -4.11 -13.73
CA ALA A 186 -21.92 -3.70 -14.12
C ALA A 186 -21.03 -4.91 -14.48
N THR A 187 -21.05 -5.97 -13.68
CA THR A 187 -20.30 -7.20 -13.95
C THR A 187 -20.76 -7.88 -15.25
N ALA A 188 -22.06 -7.85 -15.56
CA ALA A 188 -22.60 -8.43 -16.78
C ALA A 188 -22.26 -7.59 -18.03
N ALA A 189 -22.34 -6.26 -17.93
CA ALA A 189 -22.14 -5.35 -19.06
C ALA A 189 -20.65 -5.08 -19.38
N LEU A 190 -19.76 -5.21 -18.39
CA LEU A 190 -18.33 -4.97 -18.53
C LEU A 190 -17.52 -6.21 -18.09
N PRO A 191 -17.51 -7.30 -18.87
CA PRO A 191 -16.73 -8.48 -18.54
C PRO A 191 -15.25 -8.14 -18.37
N GLY A 192 -14.66 -8.55 -17.25
CA GLY A 192 -13.26 -8.28 -16.92
C GLY A 192 -13.00 -6.96 -16.17
N ALA A 193 -13.97 -6.04 -16.11
CA ALA A 193 -13.84 -4.85 -15.28
C ALA A 193 -13.91 -5.21 -13.78
N TYR A 194 -13.10 -4.53 -12.97
CA TYR A 194 -13.16 -4.69 -11.51
C TYR A 194 -14.36 -3.93 -10.96
N VAL A 195 -15.33 -4.63 -10.37
CA VAL A 195 -16.53 -4.00 -9.80
C VAL A 195 -16.47 -4.05 -8.28
N THR A 196 -16.67 -2.90 -7.63
CA THR A 196 -16.75 -2.82 -6.16
C THR A 196 -17.92 -1.94 -5.72
N ARG A 197 -18.50 -2.28 -4.58
CA ARG A 197 -19.65 -1.59 -3.99
C ARG A 197 -19.34 -1.09 -2.59
N SER A 198 -19.82 0.10 -2.27
CA SER A 198 -19.48 0.79 -1.04
C SER A 198 -19.97 0.05 0.21
N SER A 199 -21.14 -0.59 0.12
CA SER A 199 -21.74 -1.42 1.16
C SER A 199 -20.94 -2.70 1.50
N ALA A 200 -20.04 -3.14 0.63
CA ALA A 200 -19.16 -4.28 0.91
C ALA A 200 -17.80 -3.86 1.50
N ILE A 201 -17.34 -2.64 1.18
CA ILE A 201 -16.01 -2.15 1.58
C ILE A 201 -16.06 -1.32 2.86
N LEU A 202 -16.97 -0.36 2.93
CA LEU A 202 -17.11 0.57 4.05
C LEU A 202 -18.59 0.86 4.33
N PRO A 203 -19.34 -0.07 4.96
CA PRO A 203 -20.76 0.10 5.27
C PRO A 203 -20.98 1.06 6.45
N GLN A 204 -20.64 2.33 6.26
CA GLN A 204 -20.73 3.39 7.27
C GLN A 204 -21.47 4.61 6.74
N ILE A 205 -22.06 5.40 7.65
CA ILE A 205 -22.88 6.58 7.32
C ILE A 205 -22.12 7.68 6.55
N ARG A 206 -20.81 7.83 6.81
CA ARG A 206 -19.94 8.89 6.29
C ARG A 206 -19.77 8.84 4.77
N PHE A 207 -20.62 9.57 4.03
CA PHE A 207 -20.71 9.45 2.56
C PHE A 207 -19.43 9.83 1.82
N THR A 208 -18.72 10.89 2.21
CA THR A 208 -17.50 11.33 1.52
C THR A 208 -16.36 10.32 1.67
N GLU A 209 -16.13 9.84 2.90
CA GLU A 209 -15.13 8.83 3.19
C GLU A 209 -15.48 7.52 2.48
N ARG A 210 -16.78 7.16 2.45
CA ARG A 210 -17.27 5.98 1.74
C ARG A 210 -17.04 6.06 0.24
N VAL A 211 -17.46 7.13 -0.44
CA VAL A 211 -17.23 7.28 -1.89
C VAL A 211 -15.74 7.33 -2.23
N SER A 212 -14.93 8.03 -1.42
CA SER A 212 -13.47 8.10 -1.64
C SER A 212 -12.81 6.73 -1.48
N THR A 213 -13.20 5.96 -0.45
CA THR A 213 -12.70 4.60 -0.21
C THR A 213 -13.12 3.64 -1.32
N THR A 214 -14.38 3.68 -1.77
CA THR A 214 -14.86 2.82 -2.86
C THR A 214 -14.15 3.12 -4.17
N VAL A 215 -13.90 4.41 -4.46
CA VAL A 215 -13.13 4.84 -5.63
C VAL A 215 -11.68 4.38 -5.54
N LEU A 216 -11.01 4.58 -4.41
CA LEU A 216 -9.64 4.10 -4.19
C LEU A 216 -9.56 2.58 -4.37
N ASN A 217 -10.52 1.83 -3.81
CA ASN A 217 -10.59 0.38 -3.96
C ASN A 217 -10.74 -0.05 -5.43
N ALA A 218 -11.60 0.63 -6.19
CA ALA A 218 -11.76 0.38 -7.62
C ALA A 218 -10.48 0.73 -8.41
N ALA A 219 -9.81 1.81 -8.05
CA ALA A 219 -8.62 2.31 -8.74
C ALA A 219 -7.41 1.36 -8.59
N VAL A 220 -7.18 0.81 -7.39
CA VAL A 220 -6.06 -0.12 -7.14
C VAL A 220 -6.42 -1.59 -7.30
N GLY A 221 -7.72 -1.92 -7.37
CA GLY A 221 -8.22 -3.28 -7.51
C GLY A 221 -7.59 -4.06 -8.65
N PRO A 222 -7.63 -3.56 -9.91
CA PRO A 222 -6.99 -4.23 -11.04
C PRO A 222 -5.48 -4.39 -10.90
N VAL A 223 -4.79 -3.40 -10.33
CA VAL A 223 -3.33 -3.44 -10.11
C VAL A 223 -2.97 -4.59 -9.18
N LEU A 224 -3.64 -4.66 -8.02
CA LEU A 224 -3.42 -5.73 -7.05
C LEU A 224 -3.85 -7.10 -7.60
N ALA A 225 -4.98 -7.15 -8.32
CA ALA A 225 -5.50 -8.40 -8.89
C ALA A 225 -4.50 -9.06 -9.84
N ARG A 226 -3.97 -8.30 -10.81
CA ARG A 226 -2.97 -8.80 -11.77
C ARG A 226 -1.71 -9.29 -11.07
N TYR A 227 -1.24 -8.54 -10.07
CA TYR A 227 -0.05 -8.92 -9.30
C TYR A 227 -0.26 -10.21 -8.51
N LEU A 228 -1.35 -10.32 -7.75
CA LEU A 228 -1.65 -11.52 -6.97
C LEU A 228 -1.92 -12.74 -7.86
N GLU A 229 -2.54 -12.57 -9.02
CA GLU A 229 -2.75 -13.64 -9.98
C GLU A 229 -1.43 -14.21 -10.53
N ARG A 230 -0.50 -13.34 -10.93
CA ARG A 230 0.85 -13.76 -11.37
C ARG A 230 1.61 -14.47 -10.25
N LEU A 231 1.60 -13.88 -9.05
CA LEU A 231 2.27 -14.44 -7.87
C LEU A 231 1.72 -15.83 -7.52
N THR A 232 0.40 -15.97 -7.38
CA THR A 232 -0.25 -17.24 -7.01
C THR A 232 -0.08 -18.31 -8.08
N THR A 233 -0.21 -17.96 -9.36
CA THR A 233 0.02 -18.90 -10.47
C THR A 233 1.44 -19.42 -10.47
N ARG A 234 2.44 -18.53 -10.34
CA ARG A 234 3.85 -18.93 -10.35
C ARG A 234 4.23 -19.72 -9.11
N LEU A 235 3.66 -19.41 -7.94
CA LEU A 235 3.85 -20.21 -6.72
C LEU A 235 3.31 -21.63 -6.91
N ALA A 236 2.11 -21.77 -7.49
CA ALA A 236 1.53 -23.08 -7.77
C ALA A 236 2.39 -23.91 -8.75
N LEU A 237 2.86 -23.28 -9.84
CA LEU A 237 3.72 -23.93 -10.84
C LEU A 237 5.10 -24.35 -10.28
N THR A 238 5.58 -23.67 -9.25
CA THR A 238 6.88 -23.95 -8.61
C THR A 238 6.76 -24.91 -7.41
N GLY A 239 5.57 -25.49 -7.17
CA GLY A 239 5.38 -26.54 -6.18
C GLY A 239 5.03 -26.06 -4.77
N PHE A 240 4.75 -24.77 -4.57
CA PHE A 240 4.27 -24.26 -3.29
C PHE A 240 2.89 -24.85 -2.93
N ARG A 241 2.78 -25.43 -1.74
CA ARG A 241 1.54 -26.04 -1.21
C ARG A 241 1.05 -25.42 0.10
N GLY A 242 1.75 -24.40 0.57
CA GLY A 242 1.43 -23.69 1.81
C GLY A 242 0.33 -22.65 1.64
N THR A 243 0.20 -21.81 2.66
CA THR A 243 -0.75 -20.69 2.67
C THR A 243 -0.02 -19.40 2.30
N LEU A 244 -0.55 -18.66 1.32
CA LEU A 244 -0.14 -17.27 1.07
C LEU A 244 -1.14 -16.34 1.77
N LEU A 245 -0.64 -15.41 2.56
CA LEU A 245 -1.40 -14.33 3.17
C LEU A 245 -0.80 -12.98 2.77
N VAL A 246 -1.64 -11.97 2.59
CA VAL A 246 -1.29 -10.61 2.18
C VAL A 246 -1.48 -9.67 3.36
N MET A 247 -0.49 -8.83 3.64
CA MET A 247 -0.55 -7.84 4.72
C MET A 247 -1.61 -6.78 4.43
N GLN A 248 -2.32 -6.37 5.48
CA GLN A 248 -3.29 -5.28 5.46
C GLN A 248 -2.80 -4.12 6.32
N SER A 249 -3.32 -2.91 6.05
CA SER A 249 -2.94 -1.68 6.75
C SER A 249 -3.35 -1.64 8.23
N ASN A 250 -4.26 -2.51 8.66
CA ASN A 250 -4.65 -2.69 10.06
C ASN A 250 -3.68 -3.59 10.86
N GLY A 251 -2.56 -4.02 10.26
CA GLY A 251 -1.58 -4.91 10.90
C GLY A 251 -1.97 -6.39 10.87
N GLY A 252 -3.14 -6.72 10.31
CA GLY A 252 -3.60 -8.08 10.06
C GLY A 252 -3.19 -8.59 8.67
N VAL A 253 -3.59 -9.83 8.37
CA VAL A 253 -3.29 -10.50 7.10
C VAL A 253 -4.54 -11.18 6.53
N ALA A 254 -4.62 -11.28 5.20
CA ALA A 254 -5.78 -11.85 4.51
C ALA A 254 -5.37 -12.77 3.34
N ALA A 255 -6.22 -13.73 2.98
CA ALA A 255 -6.00 -14.52 1.78
C ALA A 255 -6.02 -13.63 0.51
N PRO A 256 -5.30 -13.99 -0.57
CA PRO A 256 -5.22 -13.20 -1.80
C PRO A 256 -6.59 -12.83 -2.39
N ALA A 257 -7.56 -13.75 -2.35
CA ALA A 257 -8.91 -13.48 -2.83
C ALA A 257 -9.62 -12.38 -2.03
N THR A 258 -9.45 -12.36 -0.70
CA THR A 258 -10.00 -11.33 0.19
C THR A 258 -9.29 -9.99 -0.02
N ALA A 259 -7.96 -9.99 -0.10
CA ALA A 259 -7.18 -8.79 -0.39
C ALA A 259 -7.56 -8.19 -1.76
N ARG A 260 -7.81 -9.02 -2.78
CA ARG A 260 -8.30 -8.57 -4.09
C ARG A 260 -9.69 -7.93 -4.00
N ALA A 261 -10.60 -8.49 -3.22
CA ALA A 261 -11.95 -7.95 -3.05
C ALA A 261 -11.96 -6.59 -2.32
N ALA A 262 -11.03 -6.39 -1.37
CA ALA A 262 -10.85 -5.15 -0.62
C ALA A 262 -9.43 -4.58 -0.79
N ALA A 263 -9.03 -4.32 -2.03
CA ALA A 263 -7.68 -3.87 -2.38
C ALA A 263 -7.26 -2.56 -1.68
N ALA A 264 -8.20 -1.68 -1.34
CA ALA A 264 -7.90 -0.49 -0.54
C ALA A 264 -7.37 -0.82 0.87
N SER A 265 -7.61 -2.02 1.40
CA SER A 265 -7.06 -2.45 2.70
C SER A 265 -5.55 -2.72 2.68
N THR A 266 -4.93 -2.81 1.49
CA THR A 266 -3.47 -2.96 1.36
C THR A 266 -2.75 -1.63 1.17
N LEU A 267 -3.48 -0.52 1.02
CA LEU A 267 -2.90 0.82 1.01
C LEU A 267 -2.21 1.09 2.34
N LEU A 268 -0.94 1.48 2.30
CA LEU A 268 -0.10 1.69 3.49
C LEU A 268 0.11 0.40 4.32
N SER A 269 0.06 -0.78 3.69
CA SER A 269 0.31 -2.07 4.38
C SER A 269 1.78 -2.39 4.65
N GLY A 270 2.72 -1.84 3.87
CA GLY A 270 4.16 -2.00 4.10
C GLY A 270 4.58 -1.65 5.53
N PRO A 271 4.40 -0.39 5.98
CA PRO A 271 4.80 0.01 7.33
C PRO A 271 3.96 -0.65 8.44
N ALA A 272 2.82 -1.27 8.10
CA ALA A 272 1.95 -1.94 9.08
C ALA A 272 2.60 -3.18 9.72
N ALA A 273 3.66 -3.74 9.12
CA ALA A 273 4.40 -4.86 9.69
C ALA A 273 5.18 -4.48 10.96
N ALA A 274 5.77 -3.29 11.00
CA ALA A 274 6.66 -2.88 12.08
C ALA A 274 5.95 -2.78 13.43
N PRO A 275 4.76 -2.15 13.57
CA PRO A 275 4.03 -2.13 14.83
C PRO A 275 3.57 -3.52 15.30
N THR A 276 3.16 -4.38 14.35
CA THR A 276 2.76 -5.77 14.65
C THR A 276 3.96 -6.58 15.18
N ALA A 277 5.10 -6.50 14.50
CA ALA A 277 6.34 -7.16 14.93
C ALA A 277 6.85 -6.61 16.27
N GLY A 278 6.83 -5.29 16.44
CA GLY A 278 7.20 -4.61 17.68
C GLY A 278 6.34 -5.06 18.87
N THR A 279 5.03 -5.19 18.67
CA THR A 279 4.10 -5.72 19.68
C THR A 279 4.43 -7.16 20.08
N ALA A 280 4.67 -8.03 19.10
CA ALA A 280 5.06 -9.41 19.37
C ALA A 280 6.39 -9.50 20.13
N TYR A 281 7.38 -8.68 19.76
CA TYR A 281 8.69 -8.64 20.40
C TYR A 281 8.63 -8.06 21.82
N ALA A 282 7.97 -6.92 22.00
CA ALA A 282 7.82 -6.22 23.28
C ALA A 282 7.09 -7.07 24.32
N ALA A 283 6.08 -7.84 23.90
CA ALA A 283 5.35 -8.75 24.77
C ALA A 283 6.26 -9.78 25.47
N THR A 284 7.31 -10.26 24.80
CA THR A 284 8.28 -11.20 25.42
C THR A 284 9.11 -10.57 26.53
N HIS A 285 9.16 -9.24 26.59
CA HIS A 285 9.85 -8.45 27.61
C HIS A 285 8.89 -7.83 28.63
N GLY A 286 7.58 -8.14 28.55
CA GLY A 286 6.56 -7.53 29.41
C GLY A 286 6.34 -6.02 29.15
N LEU A 287 6.83 -5.49 28.03
CA LEU A 287 6.67 -4.09 27.64
C LEU A 287 5.32 -3.89 26.93
N ARG A 288 4.55 -2.91 27.40
CA ARG A 288 3.18 -2.65 26.91
C ARG A 288 3.03 -1.28 26.25
N ASP A 289 3.89 -0.33 26.58
CA ASP A 289 3.85 1.03 26.06
C ASP A 289 5.19 1.37 25.42
N PHE A 290 5.19 1.61 24.11
CA PHE A 290 6.39 1.93 23.35
C PHE A 290 6.05 2.57 22.01
N LEU A 291 7.06 3.15 21.37
CA LEU A 291 7.00 3.61 20.00
C LEU A 291 7.71 2.60 19.10
N THR A 292 7.08 2.21 18.00
CA THR A 292 7.83 1.60 16.90
C THR A 292 8.29 2.67 15.95
N VAL A 293 9.55 2.59 15.53
CA VAL A 293 10.18 3.53 14.62
C VAL A 293 10.84 2.72 13.50
N ASP A 294 10.47 3.02 12.26
CA ASP A 294 11.09 2.47 11.06
C ASP A 294 11.63 3.62 10.20
N MET A 295 12.94 3.64 9.97
CA MET A 295 13.61 4.68 9.19
C MET A 295 14.26 4.06 7.95
N GLY A 296 13.70 4.38 6.79
CA GLY A 296 14.25 4.02 5.50
C GLY A 296 15.15 5.10 4.90
N GLY A 297 15.40 4.99 3.60
CA GLY A 297 16.14 6.00 2.83
C GLY A 297 15.33 7.28 2.56
N THR A 298 14.00 7.22 2.60
CA THR A 298 13.11 8.32 2.20
C THR A 298 12.11 8.74 3.26
N SER A 299 11.75 7.83 4.17
CA SER A 299 10.67 8.02 5.15
C SER A 299 11.09 7.54 6.54
N PHE A 300 10.40 8.11 7.52
CA PHE A 300 10.50 7.79 8.94
C PHE A 300 9.09 7.57 9.46
N ASP A 301 8.78 6.34 9.81
CA ASP A 301 7.46 5.84 10.16
C ASP A 301 7.39 5.54 11.66
N VAL A 302 6.41 6.14 12.34
CA VAL A 302 6.24 6.01 13.80
C VAL A 302 4.83 5.52 14.13
N CYS A 303 4.72 4.56 15.04
CA CYS A 303 3.44 4.13 15.60
C CYS A 303 3.51 4.06 17.13
N LEU A 304 2.45 4.52 17.79
CA LEU A 304 2.28 4.38 19.23
C LEU A 304 1.61 3.03 19.53
N VAL A 305 2.27 2.24 20.36
CA VAL A 305 1.69 1.06 21.01
C VAL A 305 1.40 1.43 22.46
N ARG A 306 0.15 1.21 22.86
CA ARG A 306 -0.33 1.48 24.23
C ARG A 306 -1.07 0.27 24.76
N ASP A 307 -0.87 -0.06 26.03
CA ASP A 307 -1.50 -1.20 26.70
C ASP A 307 -1.26 -2.56 26.00
N GLY A 308 -0.21 -2.67 25.17
CA GLY A 308 0.11 -3.86 24.38
C GLY A 308 -0.61 -3.94 23.04
N ALA A 309 -1.27 -2.87 22.58
CA ALA A 309 -1.96 -2.82 21.30
C ALA A 309 -1.53 -1.60 20.48
N ALA A 310 -1.19 -1.83 19.20
CA ALA A 310 -0.90 -0.74 18.27
C ALA A 310 -2.18 0.05 17.99
N MET A 311 -2.08 1.38 18.02
CA MET A 311 -3.25 2.25 17.83
C MET A 311 -3.83 2.11 16.42
N LEU A 312 -5.16 2.06 16.33
CA LEU A 312 -5.91 2.05 15.08
C LEU A 312 -6.55 3.43 14.83
N THR A 313 -6.69 3.78 13.56
CA THR A 313 -7.43 4.95 13.08
C THR A 313 -8.27 4.59 11.86
N SER A 314 -9.34 5.33 11.63
CA SER A 314 -10.13 5.28 10.39
C SER A 314 -9.99 6.57 9.57
N GLU A 315 -9.05 7.45 9.92
CA GLU A 315 -8.76 8.70 9.24
C GLU A 315 -7.54 8.54 8.32
N GLY A 316 -7.65 7.61 7.38
CA GLY A 316 -6.57 7.28 6.45
C GLY A 316 -6.43 8.31 5.33
N ARG A 317 -5.18 8.54 4.89
CA ARG A 317 -4.88 9.37 3.71
C ARG A 317 -3.68 8.82 2.95
N ILE A 318 -3.86 8.61 1.65
CA ILE A 318 -2.77 8.28 0.72
C ILE A 318 -2.58 9.44 -0.25
N GLY A 319 -1.38 10.03 -0.25
CA GLY A 319 -1.16 11.32 -0.93
C GLY A 319 -2.13 12.38 -0.40
N ARG A 320 -3.06 12.85 -1.25
CA ARG A 320 -4.11 13.83 -0.88
C ARG A 320 -5.52 13.23 -0.89
N TYR A 321 -5.64 11.91 -0.99
CA TYR A 321 -6.92 11.20 -1.07
C TYR A 321 -7.26 10.55 0.27
N PRO A 322 -8.37 10.94 0.92
CA PRO A 322 -8.80 10.34 2.18
C PRO A 322 -9.46 8.98 1.95
N PHE A 323 -9.37 8.08 2.93
CA PHE A 323 -10.13 6.83 2.96
C PHE A 323 -10.45 6.43 4.41
N GLY A 324 -11.50 5.63 4.59
CA GLY A 324 -12.12 5.37 5.88
C GLY A 324 -11.92 3.97 6.45
N LEU A 325 -11.03 3.16 5.86
CA LEU A 325 -10.78 1.80 6.34
C LEU A 325 -9.96 1.84 7.64
N PRO A 326 -10.24 0.94 8.61
CA PRO A 326 -9.37 0.79 9.78
C PRO A 326 -7.94 0.48 9.35
N MET A 327 -6.99 1.21 9.91
CA MET A 327 -5.56 1.03 9.68
C MET A 327 -4.78 1.37 10.95
N LEU A 328 -3.53 0.93 11.05
CA LEU A 328 -2.63 1.34 12.10
C LEU A 328 -2.36 2.85 12.00
N ALA A 329 -2.33 3.52 13.15
CA ALA A 329 -2.09 4.95 13.27
C ALA A 329 -0.58 5.25 13.12
N ILE A 330 -0.08 5.05 11.90
CA ILE A 330 1.32 5.29 11.54
C ILE A 330 1.47 6.72 11.05
N HIS A 331 2.40 7.45 11.67
CA HIS A 331 2.79 8.78 11.26
C HIS A 331 4.09 8.70 10.47
N THR A 332 4.01 9.05 9.19
CA THR A 332 5.16 9.13 8.29
C THR A 332 5.68 10.56 8.20
N ILE A 333 6.98 10.72 8.38
CA ILE A 333 7.73 11.96 8.14
C ILE A 333 8.61 11.75 6.91
N GLY A 334 8.70 12.76 6.03
CA GLY A 334 9.59 12.76 4.86
C GLY A 334 11.06 12.99 5.24
N ALA A 335 11.57 12.16 6.14
CA ALA A 335 12.93 12.18 6.64
C ALA A 335 13.48 10.75 6.59
N GLY A 336 14.68 10.56 6.07
CA GLY A 336 15.31 9.24 5.92
C GLY A 336 16.79 9.39 5.63
N GLY A 337 17.49 8.26 5.41
CA GLY A 337 18.93 8.28 5.12
C GLY A 337 19.31 9.16 3.92
N GLY A 338 18.49 9.17 2.86
CA GLY A 338 18.68 9.98 1.67
C GLY A 338 18.14 11.40 1.76
N SER A 339 17.65 11.86 2.92
CA SER A 339 17.14 13.24 3.05
C SER A 339 18.25 14.25 2.81
N ILE A 340 18.01 15.15 1.86
CA ILE A 340 19.00 16.13 1.42
C ILE A 340 19.07 17.27 2.43
N ALA A 341 20.29 17.59 2.86
CA ALA A 341 20.60 18.79 3.61
C ALA A 341 20.74 20.00 2.67
N TRP A 342 20.18 21.14 3.04
CA TRP A 342 20.26 22.38 2.27
C TRP A 342 20.11 23.60 3.18
N ILE A 343 20.62 24.74 2.73
CA ILE A 343 20.47 26.02 3.42
C ILE A 343 19.31 26.78 2.78
N ASP A 344 18.34 27.24 3.58
CA ASP A 344 17.24 28.06 3.09
C ASP A 344 17.67 29.51 2.82
N ASP A 345 16.80 30.30 2.19
CA ASP A 345 17.09 31.70 1.86
C ASP A 345 17.41 32.57 3.10
N GLY A 346 17.08 32.08 4.31
CA GLY A 346 17.39 32.71 5.58
C GLY A 346 18.70 32.25 6.22
N GLY A 347 19.48 31.39 5.57
CA GLY A 347 20.74 30.87 6.09
C GLY A 347 20.58 29.73 7.10
N LEU A 348 19.38 29.17 7.26
CA LEU A 348 19.14 28.07 8.20
C LEU A 348 19.33 26.72 7.52
N LEU A 349 20.01 25.80 8.23
CA LEU A 349 20.13 24.41 7.81
C LEU A 349 18.78 23.68 7.89
N ARG A 350 18.40 23.07 6.77
CA ARG A 350 17.22 22.23 6.61
C ARG A 350 17.64 20.84 6.14
N VAL A 351 16.93 19.81 6.60
CA VAL A 351 17.13 18.43 6.16
C VAL A 351 15.79 17.88 5.72
N GLY A 352 15.70 17.41 4.47
CA GLY A 352 14.43 17.06 3.84
C GLY A 352 13.58 18.30 3.49
N PRO A 353 12.33 18.11 3.03
CA PRO A 353 11.70 16.83 2.70
C PRO A 353 12.21 16.23 1.37
N ARG A 354 13.09 16.93 0.65
CA ARG A 354 13.75 16.42 -0.56
C ARG A 354 14.63 15.21 -0.20
N SER A 355 14.60 14.17 -1.03
CA SER A 355 15.42 12.97 -0.85
C SER A 355 16.20 12.67 -2.13
N ALA A 356 17.41 12.12 -1.98
CA ALA A 356 18.25 11.62 -3.07
C ALA A 356 17.78 10.26 -3.62
N GLY A 357 16.82 9.60 -2.94
CA GLY A 357 16.30 8.29 -3.35
C GLY A 357 17.36 7.19 -3.33
N ALA A 358 17.18 6.17 -4.18
CA ALA A 358 18.15 5.08 -4.35
C ALA A 358 19.09 5.27 -5.57
N ALA A 359 18.70 6.15 -6.50
CA ALA A 359 19.46 6.53 -7.69
C ALA A 359 19.18 8.02 -8.01
N PRO A 360 20.18 8.92 -8.00
CA PRO A 360 21.60 8.62 -7.77
C PRO A 360 21.91 8.24 -6.30
N GLY A 361 21.01 8.51 -5.36
CA GLY A 361 21.18 8.20 -3.95
C GLY A 361 22.16 9.13 -3.22
N PRO A 362 22.43 8.87 -1.92
CA PRO A 362 23.50 9.51 -1.16
C PRO A 362 24.81 9.58 -1.94
N ALA A 363 25.58 10.65 -1.77
CA ALA A 363 26.84 10.83 -2.49
C ALA A 363 27.82 9.67 -2.20
N CYS A 364 27.82 9.19 -0.96
CA CYS A 364 28.59 8.06 -0.49
C CYS A 364 28.25 6.73 -1.18
N TYR A 365 27.16 6.62 -1.94
CA TYR A 365 26.88 5.42 -2.74
C TYR A 365 27.74 5.35 -4.01
N GLY A 366 28.44 6.43 -4.40
CA GLY A 366 29.33 6.45 -5.55
C GLY A 366 28.62 6.33 -6.91
N ARG A 367 27.31 6.66 -6.97
CA ARG A 367 26.45 6.53 -8.17
C ARG A 367 26.14 7.87 -8.84
N GLY A 368 26.98 8.88 -8.61
CA GLY A 368 26.81 10.22 -9.17
C GLY A 368 25.92 11.17 -8.36
N GLY A 369 25.58 10.81 -7.12
CA GLY A 369 24.92 11.73 -6.19
C GLY A 369 25.90 12.79 -5.71
N SER A 370 25.47 14.04 -5.63
CA SER A 370 26.31 15.19 -5.23
C SER A 370 25.70 16.06 -4.14
N ALA A 371 24.43 15.85 -3.78
CA ALA A 371 23.80 16.58 -2.70
C ALA A 371 24.09 15.89 -1.36
N PRO A 372 24.39 16.64 -0.28
CA PRO A 372 24.66 16.05 1.03
C PRO A 372 23.39 15.44 1.62
N THR A 373 23.49 14.23 2.19
CA THR A 373 22.37 13.52 2.81
C THR A 373 22.65 13.07 4.25
N CYS A 374 21.62 12.61 4.97
CA CYS A 374 21.79 12.02 6.31
C CYS A 374 22.80 10.86 6.30
N THR A 375 22.74 9.96 5.31
CA THR A 375 23.66 8.83 5.19
C THR A 375 25.10 9.29 4.93
N ASP A 376 25.30 10.39 4.20
CA ASP A 376 26.64 10.98 4.03
C ASP A 376 27.21 11.47 5.37
N ALA A 377 26.37 12.17 6.16
CA ALA A 377 26.75 12.62 7.49
C ALA A 377 27.03 11.44 8.44
N ASP A 378 26.18 10.41 8.45
CA ASP A 378 26.35 9.21 9.27
C ASP A 378 27.67 8.48 8.94
N LEU A 379 28.04 8.42 7.66
CA LEU A 379 29.32 7.86 7.23
C LEU A 379 30.51 8.72 7.73
N LEU A 380 30.45 10.04 7.55
CA LEU A 380 31.53 10.94 7.97
C LEU A 380 31.70 10.99 9.49
N LEU A 381 30.62 10.82 10.26
CA LEU A 381 30.64 10.70 11.71
C LEU A 381 31.14 9.33 12.21
N GLY A 382 31.34 8.35 11.30
CA GLY A 382 31.79 7.02 11.65
C GLY A 382 30.70 6.09 12.22
N LEU A 383 29.42 6.42 12.01
CA LEU A 383 28.29 5.56 12.40
C LEU A 383 28.11 4.38 11.43
N LEU A 384 28.58 4.52 10.18
CA LEU A 384 28.52 3.49 9.15
C LEU A 384 29.91 2.96 8.82
N ASP A 385 30.04 1.63 8.71
CA ASP A 385 31.24 1.00 8.16
C ASP A 385 31.22 1.08 6.62
N PRO A 386 32.18 1.77 5.98
CA PRO A 386 32.24 1.90 4.53
C PRO A 386 32.43 0.57 3.79
N ALA A 387 33.00 -0.45 4.44
CA ALA A 387 33.23 -1.76 3.83
C ALA A 387 32.07 -2.75 4.06
N GLY A 388 31.34 -2.59 5.16
CA GLY A 388 30.30 -3.52 5.61
C GLY A 388 28.87 -3.23 5.10
N PHE A 389 28.66 -2.11 4.39
CA PHE A 389 27.30 -1.70 4.00
C PHE A 389 26.60 -2.71 3.08
N LEU A 390 25.32 -3.00 3.35
CA LEU A 390 24.54 -4.08 2.73
C LEU A 390 25.25 -5.45 2.76
N GLY A 391 25.93 -5.77 3.87
CA GLY A 391 26.70 -7.00 4.01
C GLY A 391 27.92 -7.05 3.09
N GLY A 392 28.49 -5.89 2.77
CA GLY A 392 29.64 -5.73 1.87
C GLY A 392 29.30 -5.72 0.38
N ARG A 393 28.03 -5.79 0.00
CA ARG A 393 27.59 -5.72 -1.41
C ARG A 393 27.74 -4.33 -2.02
N LEU A 394 27.76 -3.29 -1.20
CA LEU A 394 28.00 -1.91 -1.63
C LEU A 394 29.09 -1.30 -0.76
N ARG A 395 30.21 -0.92 -1.38
CA ARG A 395 31.26 -0.17 -0.70
C ARG A 395 30.93 1.31 -0.76
N LEU A 396 30.89 1.97 0.40
CA LEU A 396 30.63 3.40 0.47
C LEU A 396 31.90 4.20 0.15
N ASP A 397 31.72 5.40 -0.40
CA ASP A 397 32.78 6.34 -0.77
C ASP A 397 32.80 7.54 0.21
N PRO A 398 33.70 7.54 1.20
CA PRO A 398 33.84 8.65 2.14
C PRO A 398 34.32 9.94 1.48
N ALA A 399 35.05 9.87 0.36
CA ALA A 399 35.54 11.06 -0.33
C ALA A 399 34.39 11.78 -1.06
N ALA A 400 33.50 11.01 -1.70
CA ALA A 400 32.28 11.56 -2.30
C ALA A 400 31.36 12.18 -1.24
N ALA A 401 31.18 11.51 -0.09
CA ALA A 401 30.43 12.06 1.04
C ALA A 401 31.00 13.40 1.52
N ARG A 402 32.32 13.46 1.68
CA ARG A 402 33.03 14.67 2.12
C ARG A 402 32.85 15.83 1.13
N ALA A 403 33.06 15.56 -0.15
CA ALA A 403 32.90 16.56 -1.21
C ALA A 403 31.46 17.11 -1.36
N ALA A 404 30.46 16.36 -0.90
CA ALA A 404 29.07 16.83 -0.90
C ALA A 404 28.72 17.68 0.34
N VAL A 405 29.37 17.43 1.48
CA VAL A 405 29.06 18.04 2.79
C VAL A 405 29.94 19.26 3.10
N GLU A 406 31.23 19.20 2.75
CA GLU A 406 32.22 20.29 2.91
C GLU A 406 32.24 21.20 1.68
#